data_AF-A0A3B5RBJ6-F1
#
_entry.id   AF-A0A3B5RBJ6-F1
#
_cell.length_a   1.000
_cell.length_b   1.000
_cell.length_c   1.000
_cell.angle_alpha   90.00
_cell.angle_beta   90.00
_cell.angle_gamma   90.00
#
_symmetry.space_group_name_H-M   'P 1'
#
loop_
_entity.id
_entity.type
_entity.pdbx_description
1 polymer ?
#
loop_
_entity_poly.entity_id
_entity_poly.type
_entity_poly.pdbx_seq_one_letter_code
_entity_poly.pdbx_strand_id
1 'polypeptide(L)'
;DTNSQQWECSRKRCGEKRLAESKCHCDNDCLSAGDCCTNYKHICHGETEWVEDQCDDLSAPKCPEGFKRQPLLLVSLDGLRAEYLQTWRDLIPVMDKLRSCGTSTSYMQAAFPSKTFPNHYTIVTGLYPESNGLIDNNMYDPVFNASFSLSNDEKNNPAWYLGQPIWNTVTNQGLKSGTFFWPGSDVKINESFPDIYKPYDGDVPFEERVFTILKWLQLPDNERLVSAVIFTSRLTPKLSK
;
A
#
# COMPACT_ATOMS: atom_id res chain seq x y z
N ASP A 1 2.31 -20.80 14.07
CA ASP A 1 3.59 -20.35 13.50
C ASP A 1 4.08 -21.10 12.25
N THR A 2 3.21 -21.71 11.45
CA THR A 2 3.59 -22.28 10.13
C THR A 2 3.50 -21.27 8.98
N ASN A 3 2.73 -20.18 9.13
CA ASN A 3 2.54 -19.18 8.07
C ASN A 3 3.70 -18.17 7.95
N SER A 4 4.36 -17.78 9.05
CA SER A 4 5.49 -16.83 9.00
C SER A 4 6.71 -17.41 8.27
N GLN A 5 6.88 -18.73 8.33
CA GLN A 5 7.95 -19.43 7.61
C GLN A 5 7.82 -19.38 6.08
N GLN A 6 6.70 -18.89 5.54
CA GLN A 6 6.52 -18.75 4.09
C GLN A 6 7.08 -17.45 3.53
N TRP A 7 7.19 -16.40 4.37
CA TRP A 7 7.52 -15.03 3.95
C TRP A 7 8.87 -14.52 4.47
N GLU A 8 9.52 -15.30 5.34
CA GLU A 8 10.79 -14.95 5.97
C GLU A 8 11.82 -16.08 5.86
N CYS A 9 13.08 -15.68 5.72
CA CYS A 9 14.21 -16.57 5.94
C CYS A 9 14.41 -16.83 7.43
N SER A 10 14.93 -18.02 7.72
CA SER A 10 15.50 -18.37 9.01
C SER A 10 16.87 -18.99 8.77
N ARG A 11 17.68 -19.15 9.81
CA ARG A 11 18.98 -19.83 9.71
C ARG A 11 18.89 -21.23 9.08
N LYS A 12 17.72 -21.89 9.18
CA LYS A 12 17.48 -23.21 8.58
C LYS A 12 17.10 -23.16 7.10
N ARG A 13 16.61 -22.01 6.61
CA ARG A 13 16.21 -21.80 5.21
C ARG A 13 17.34 -21.24 4.35
N CYS A 14 18.40 -20.69 4.94
CA CYS A 14 19.53 -20.18 4.18
C CYS A 14 20.20 -21.29 3.37
N GLY A 15 20.25 -21.13 2.04
CA GLY A 15 20.75 -22.16 1.13
C GLY A 15 19.77 -23.32 0.92
N GLU A 16 18.48 -23.12 1.18
CA GLU A 16 17.46 -24.15 0.97
C GLU A 16 17.38 -24.61 -0.49
N LYS A 17 16.83 -25.81 -0.69
CA LYS A 17 16.33 -26.20 -2.00
C LYS A 17 14.94 -25.57 -2.18
N ARG A 18 14.71 -24.93 -3.32
CA ARG A 18 13.42 -24.28 -3.63
C ARG A 18 12.25 -25.25 -3.51
N LEU A 19 11.16 -24.76 -2.93
CA LEU A 19 9.89 -25.48 -2.77
C LEU A 19 8.80 -24.72 -3.51
N ALA A 20 7.91 -25.42 -4.21
CA ALA A 20 6.89 -24.78 -5.05
C ALA A 20 5.85 -24.02 -4.22
N GLU A 21 5.63 -24.45 -2.97
CA GLU A 21 4.72 -23.86 -2.01
C GLU A 21 5.27 -22.60 -1.31
N SER A 22 6.58 -22.33 -1.41
CA SER A 22 7.21 -21.16 -0.78
C SER A 22 6.78 -19.86 -1.45
N LYS A 23 6.47 -18.84 -0.64
CA LYS A 23 6.04 -17.53 -1.15
C LYS A 23 7.20 -16.60 -1.51
N CYS A 24 8.34 -16.85 -0.89
CA CYS A 24 9.65 -16.28 -1.19
C CYS A 24 10.75 -17.31 -0.88
N HIS A 25 11.94 -17.10 -1.42
CA HIS A 25 13.04 -18.07 -1.33
C HIS A 25 14.25 -17.56 -0.55
N CYS A 26 15.05 -18.50 -0.06
CA CYS A 26 16.29 -18.24 0.66
C CYS A 26 17.48 -19.03 0.08
N ASP A 27 17.36 -19.52 -1.15
CA ASP A 27 18.44 -20.15 -1.91
C ASP A 27 19.42 -19.11 -2.45
N ASN A 28 20.58 -19.56 -2.94
CA ASN A 28 21.65 -18.66 -3.39
C ASN A 28 21.29 -17.87 -4.66
N ASP A 29 20.32 -18.34 -5.45
CA ASP A 29 19.93 -17.72 -6.73
C ASP A 29 18.72 -16.78 -6.58
N CYS A 30 18.15 -16.63 -5.38
CA CYS A 30 16.92 -15.87 -5.18
C CYS A 30 17.08 -14.38 -5.55
N LEU A 31 18.29 -13.81 -5.39
CA LEU A 31 18.55 -12.40 -5.70
C LEU A 31 18.48 -12.15 -7.21
N SER A 32 19.10 -13.05 -7.99
CA SER A 32 19.08 -13.02 -9.45
C SER A 32 17.68 -13.30 -10.00
N ALA A 33 16.90 -14.15 -9.31
CA ALA A 33 15.52 -14.45 -9.66
C ALA A 33 14.51 -13.39 -9.19
N GLY A 34 14.91 -12.44 -8.33
CA GLY A 34 14.05 -11.37 -7.81
C GLY A 34 13.01 -11.83 -6.77
N ASP A 35 13.18 -13.02 -6.18
CA ASP A 35 12.17 -13.69 -5.35
C ASP A 35 12.65 -14.04 -3.93
N CYS A 36 13.73 -13.42 -3.47
CA CYS A 36 14.17 -13.56 -2.08
C CYS A 36 13.13 -13.09 -1.07
N CYS A 37 13.12 -13.70 0.12
CA CYS A 37 12.43 -13.11 1.27
C CYS A 37 13.07 -11.77 1.66
N THR A 38 12.28 -10.85 2.21
CA THR A 38 12.72 -9.46 2.50
C THR A 38 13.87 -9.39 3.50
N ASN A 39 13.97 -10.35 4.41
CA ASN A 39 15.03 -10.46 5.41
C ASN A 39 16.21 -11.36 4.99
N TYR A 40 16.28 -11.82 3.73
CA TYR A 40 17.30 -12.75 3.25
C TYR A 40 18.74 -12.24 3.50
N LYS A 41 19.01 -10.99 3.15
CA LYS A 41 20.33 -10.38 3.32
C LYS A 41 20.75 -10.30 4.78
N HIS A 42 19.81 -9.92 5.65
CA HIS A 42 20.06 -9.88 7.08
C HIS A 42 20.33 -11.28 7.66
N ILE A 43 19.41 -12.21 7.44
CA ILE A 43 19.43 -13.53 8.09
C ILE A 43 20.51 -14.45 7.50
N CYS A 44 20.73 -14.42 6.19
CA CYS A 44 21.61 -15.36 5.49
C CYS A 44 22.99 -14.78 5.16
N HIS A 45 23.14 -13.45 5.12
CA HIS A 45 24.41 -12.79 4.78
C HIS A 45 24.93 -11.84 5.87
N GLY A 46 24.20 -11.67 6.98
CA GLY A 46 24.66 -10.86 8.11
C GLY A 46 24.67 -9.35 7.86
N GLU A 47 23.94 -8.87 6.85
CA GLU A 47 23.69 -7.43 6.66
C GLU A 47 22.81 -6.88 7.79
N THR A 48 22.88 -5.58 8.07
CA THR A 48 21.98 -4.92 9.04
C THR A 48 20.58 -4.77 8.47
N GLU A 49 19.57 -4.73 9.34
CA GLU A 49 18.22 -4.39 8.89
C GLU A 49 18.11 -2.90 8.57
N TRP A 50 17.24 -2.52 7.64
CA TRP A 50 17.03 -1.10 7.30
C TRP A 50 16.72 -0.25 8.52
N VAL A 51 16.01 -0.79 9.53
CA VAL A 51 15.67 -0.04 10.75
C VAL A 51 16.88 0.28 11.62
N GLU A 52 17.97 -0.48 11.52
CA GLU A 52 19.20 -0.33 12.32
C GLU A 52 20.22 0.62 11.66
N ASP A 53 20.11 0.84 10.35
CA ASP A 53 21.01 1.72 9.62
C ASP A 53 20.91 3.19 10.08
N GLN A 54 21.89 4.02 9.71
CA GLN A 54 21.78 5.47 9.90
C GLN A 54 20.75 6.08 8.92
N CYS A 55 20.33 7.32 9.17
CA CYS A 55 19.52 8.06 8.19
C CYS A 55 20.35 8.38 6.94
N ASP A 56 19.80 8.09 5.77
CA ASP A 56 20.43 8.40 4.50
C ASP A 56 20.34 9.90 4.15
N ASP A 57 21.40 10.46 3.56
CA ASP A 57 21.32 11.73 2.82
C ASP A 57 20.71 11.46 1.44
N LEU A 58 19.47 11.90 1.27
CA LEU A 58 18.68 11.78 0.03
C LEU A 58 18.57 13.11 -0.72
N SER A 59 19.52 14.04 -0.54
CA SER A 59 19.60 15.29 -1.31
C SER A 59 19.68 15.07 -2.82
N ALA A 60 20.26 13.94 -3.25
CA ALA A 60 20.19 13.44 -4.61
C ALA A 60 19.62 12.00 -4.63
N PRO A 61 18.70 11.67 -5.55
CA PRO A 61 18.08 10.36 -5.60
C PRO A 61 19.06 9.28 -6.04
N LYS A 62 19.16 8.19 -5.27
CA LYS A 62 19.90 6.97 -5.65
C LYS A 62 18.92 5.96 -6.24
N CYS A 63 18.80 5.92 -7.56
CA CYS A 63 17.90 5.02 -8.26
C CYS A 63 18.69 4.01 -9.12
N PRO A 64 18.33 2.72 -9.14
CA PRO A 64 18.96 1.76 -10.04
C PRO A 64 18.62 2.05 -11.50
N GLU A 65 19.39 1.45 -12.40
CA GLU A 65 19.17 1.59 -13.84
C GLU A 65 17.71 1.23 -14.24
N GLY A 66 17.15 2.00 -15.16
CA GLY A 66 15.75 1.91 -15.59
C GLY A 66 14.74 2.72 -14.75
N PHE A 67 15.09 3.13 -13.52
CA PHE A 67 14.26 4.10 -12.77
C PHE A 67 14.53 5.53 -13.25
N LYS A 68 13.85 5.95 -14.33
CA LYS A 68 13.94 7.33 -14.85
C LYS A 68 13.37 8.38 -13.91
N ARG A 69 12.49 7.97 -12.99
CA ARG A 69 11.82 8.80 -11.98
C ARG A 69 11.69 7.98 -10.69
N GLN A 70 11.72 8.65 -9.55
CA GLN A 70 11.42 8.01 -8.28
C GLN A 70 9.93 7.64 -8.22
N PRO A 71 9.58 6.39 -7.91
CA PRO A 71 8.19 6.01 -7.74
C PRO A 71 7.62 6.61 -6.46
N LEU A 72 6.36 7.04 -6.50
CA LEU A 72 5.60 7.41 -5.31
C LEU A 72 4.91 6.17 -4.75
N LEU A 73 5.16 5.83 -3.47
CA LEU A 73 4.39 4.81 -2.75
C LEU A 73 3.52 5.48 -1.68
N LEU A 74 2.20 5.41 -1.86
CA LEU A 74 1.24 5.88 -0.85
C LEU A 74 0.81 4.70 0.02
N VAL A 75 1.22 4.69 1.29
CA VAL A 75 0.90 3.63 2.27
C VAL A 75 -0.13 4.15 3.26
N SER A 76 -1.30 3.52 3.32
CA SER A 76 -2.29 3.81 4.36
C SER A 76 -2.37 2.70 5.40
N LEU A 77 -2.34 3.10 6.68
CA LEU A 77 -2.56 2.26 7.86
C LEU A 77 -3.90 2.69 8.49
N ASP A 78 -5.00 2.00 8.16
CA ASP A 78 -6.34 2.45 8.56
C ASP A 78 -6.51 2.50 10.09
N GLY A 79 -6.99 3.64 10.58
CA GLY A 79 -7.18 3.89 12.01
C GLY A 79 -5.90 4.17 12.80
N LEU A 80 -4.76 4.41 12.15
CA LEU A 80 -3.54 4.86 12.81
C LEU A 80 -3.71 6.29 13.34
N ARG A 81 -4.19 6.42 14.57
CA ARG A 81 -4.32 7.70 15.26
C ARG A 81 -2.94 8.31 15.49
N ALA A 82 -2.79 9.61 15.26
CA ALA A 82 -1.52 10.33 15.41
C ALA A 82 -0.86 10.15 16.80
N GLU A 83 -1.67 10.07 17.86
CA GLU A 83 -1.19 9.84 19.23
C GLU A 83 -0.45 8.50 19.39
N TYR A 84 -0.73 7.48 18.57
CA TYR A 84 -0.01 6.22 18.64
C TYR A 84 1.48 6.37 18.30
N LEU A 85 1.82 7.25 17.34
CA LEU A 85 3.20 7.57 17.00
C LEU A 85 3.90 8.42 18.08
N GLN A 86 3.14 9.04 18.99
CA GLN A 86 3.67 9.88 20.06
C GLN A 86 3.94 9.05 21.31
N THR A 87 2.97 8.22 21.70
CA THR A 87 3.00 7.44 22.94
C THR A 87 3.74 6.12 22.80
N TRP A 88 3.62 5.43 21.65
CA TRP A 88 4.12 4.07 21.47
C TRP A 88 5.35 3.97 20.57
N ARG A 89 6.03 5.09 20.27
CA ARG A 89 7.13 5.14 19.29
C ARG A 89 8.21 4.07 19.50
N ASP A 90 8.55 3.77 20.76
CA ASP A 90 9.61 2.80 21.11
C ASP A 90 9.20 1.35 20.79
N LEU A 91 7.91 1.08 20.58
CA LEU A 91 7.36 -0.23 20.18
C LEU A 91 7.20 -0.37 18.65
N ILE A 92 7.41 0.71 17.88
CA ILE A 92 7.23 0.74 16.42
C ILE A 92 8.47 1.35 15.73
N PRO A 93 9.65 0.73 15.89
CA PRO A 93 10.93 1.34 15.52
C PRO A 93 11.03 1.72 14.04
N VAL A 94 10.40 0.94 13.14
CA VAL A 94 10.33 1.26 11.69
C VAL A 94 9.60 2.59 11.44
N MET A 95 8.46 2.79 12.11
CA MET A 95 7.67 4.03 11.97
C MET A 95 8.37 5.22 12.63
N ASP A 96 9.04 5.00 13.76
CA ASP A 96 9.84 6.06 14.41
C ASP A 96 11.05 6.46 13.57
N LYS A 97 11.72 5.50 12.91
CA LYS A 97 12.81 5.79 11.95
C LYS A 97 12.31 6.59 10.75
N LEU A 98 11.16 6.22 10.15
CA LEU A 98 10.54 7.03 9.09
C LEU A 98 10.22 8.45 9.56
N ARG A 99 9.80 8.61 10.82
CA ARG A 99 9.49 9.92 11.42
C ARG A 99 10.73 10.77 11.64
N SER A 100 11.84 10.16 12.07
CA SER A 100 13.09 10.86 12.44
C SER A 100 14.01 11.14 11.26
N CYS A 101 14.10 10.21 10.30
CA CYS A 101 14.89 10.39 9.08
C CYS A 101 14.11 11.10 7.95
N GLY A 102 12.79 11.12 8.02
CA GLY A 102 11.91 11.71 7.01
C GLY A 102 11.30 13.06 7.41
N THR A 103 10.26 13.46 6.69
CA THR A 103 9.42 14.61 7.06
C THR A 103 8.17 14.13 7.77
N SER A 104 7.87 14.70 8.93
CA SER A 104 6.70 14.33 9.73
C SER A 104 5.99 15.55 10.32
N THR A 105 4.71 15.37 10.65
CA THR A 105 3.87 16.33 11.37
C THR A 105 3.33 15.66 12.64
N SER A 106 2.98 16.44 13.66
CA SER A 106 2.38 15.93 14.90
C SER A 106 1.03 15.26 14.64
N TYR A 107 0.28 15.71 13.64
CA TYR A 107 -0.94 15.10 13.14
C TYR A 107 -1.28 15.59 11.72
N MET A 108 -2.13 14.83 11.02
CA MET A 108 -2.79 15.24 9.79
C MET A 108 -4.30 15.31 10.05
N GLN A 109 -4.93 16.45 9.72
CA GLN A 109 -6.36 16.62 9.94
C GLN A 109 -7.17 15.88 8.86
N ALA A 110 -8.04 14.98 9.30
CA ALA A 110 -8.99 14.26 8.45
C ALA A 110 -10.10 15.20 7.93
N ALA A 111 -10.65 14.88 6.77
CA ALA A 111 -11.92 15.44 6.32
C ALA A 111 -13.07 14.89 7.18
N PHE A 112 -14.13 15.70 7.32
CA PHE A 112 -15.34 15.28 8.01
C PHE A 112 -16.31 14.56 7.05
N PRO A 113 -16.92 13.42 7.44
CA PRO A 113 -16.70 12.69 8.68
C PRO A 113 -15.39 11.89 8.66
N SER A 114 -14.81 11.62 9.85
CA SER A 114 -13.57 10.84 10.01
C SER A 114 -13.80 9.33 9.79
N LYS A 115 -14.20 8.97 8.58
CA LYS A 115 -14.53 7.62 8.10
C LYS A 115 -13.59 7.19 6.99
N THR A 116 -13.42 5.88 6.82
CA THR A 116 -12.46 5.28 5.89
C THR A 116 -12.66 5.76 4.45
N PHE A 117 -13.83 5.54 3.82
CA PHE A 117 -14.03 5.87 2.40
C PHE A 117 -13.93 7.37 2.11
N PRO A 118 -14.61 8.26 2.87
CA PRO A 118 -14.50 9.69 2.65
C PRO A 118 -13.05 10.20 2.71
N ASN A 119 -12.26 9.74 3.69
CA ASN A 119 -10.88 10.22 3.87
C ASN A 119 -9.91 9.64 2.86
N HIS A 120 -9.99 8.33 2.56
CA HIS A 120 -9.10 7.72 1.58
C HIS A 120 -9.31 8.28 0.18
N TYR A 121 -10.58 8.55 -0.18
CA TYR A 121 -10.90 9.14 -1.47
C TYR A 121 -10.54 10.64 -1.52
N THR A 122 -10.70 11.36 -0.41
CA THR A 122 -10.19 12.73 -0.26
C THR A 122 -8.67 12.80 -0.49
N ILE A 123 -7.89 11.88 0.08
CA ILE A 123 -6.41 11.86 -0.08
C ILE A 123 -5.99 11.77 -1.55
N VAL A 124 -6.67 10.93 -2.34
CA VAL A 124 -6.28 10.68 -3.74
C VAL A 124 -6.92 11.63 -4.75
N THR A 125 -7.92 12.41 -4.35
CA THR A 125 -8.59 13.40 -5.22
C THR A 125 -8.23 14.84 -4.85
N GLY A 126 -7.83 15.11 -3.60
CA GLY A 126 -7.67 16.46 -3.05
C GLY A 126 -8.99 17.19 -2.81
N LEU A 127 -10.14 16.50 -2.93
CA LEU A 127 -11.48 17.09 -2.83
C LEU A 127 -12.15 16.72 -1.51
N TYR A 128 -12.91 17.67 -0.94
CA TYR A 128 -13.77 17.39 0.20
C TYR A 128 -14.84 16.33 -0.14
N PRO A 129 -15.34 15.57 0.86
CA PRO A 129 -16.39 14.57 0.66
C PRO A 129 -17.64 15.09 -0.07
N GLU A 130 -18.07 16.32 0.20
CA GLU A 130 -19.20 16.96 -0.49
C GLU A 130 -18.97 17.17 -1.99
N SER A 131 -17.72 17.25 -2.44
CA SER A 131 -17.34 17.44 -3.84
C SER A 131 -16.94 16.14 -4.54
N ASN A 132 -16.41 15.17 -3.79
CA ASN A 132 -15.97 13.88 -4.33
C ASN A 132 -17.08 12.80 -4.31
N GLY A 133 -18.21 13.08 -3.68
CA GLY A 133 -19.41 12.24 -3.67
C GLY A 133 -19.45 11.20 -2.54
N LEU A 134 -18.32 10.84 -1.93
CA LEU A 134 -18.26 9.83 -0.87
C LEU A 134 -18.32 10.48 0.51
N ILE A 135 -19.54 10.75 1.00
CA ILE A 135 -19.77 11.47 2.26
C ILE A 135 -19.77 10.58 3.52
N ASP A 136 -20.02 9.28 3.41
CA ASP A 136 -19.88 8.29 4.48
C ASP A 136 -19.67 6.88 3.86
N ASN A 137 -19.39 5.88 4.68
CA ASN A 137 -19.34 4.48 4.27
C ASN A 137 -20.74 3.91 3.96
N ASN A 138 -21.81 4.59 4.37
CA ASN A 138 -23.20 4.27 4.05
C ASN A 138 -23.95 5.57 3.77
N MET A 139 -24.56 5.69 2.59
CA MET A 139 -25.26 6.92 2.18
C MET A 139 -26.42 6.59 1.24
N TYR A 140 -27.43 7.46 1.22
CA TYR A 140 -28.57 7.36 0.30
C TYR A 140 -28.61 8.63 -0.54
N ASP A 141 -28.78 8.46 -1.85
CA ASP A 141 -28.96 9.56 -2.79
C ASP A 141 -30.41 9.55 -3.30
N PRO A 142 -31.19 10.63 -3.07
CA PRO A 142 -32.58 10.70 -3.49
C PRO A 142 -32.77 10.87 -5.01
N VAL A 143 -31.76 11.35 -5.73
CA VAL A 143 -31.76 11.49 -7.19
C VAL A 143 -31.48 10.14 -7.85
N PHE A 144 -30.49 9.39 -7.35
CA PHE A 144 -30.25 8.01 -7.81
C PHE A 144 -31.32 7.05 -7.29
N ASN A 145 -32.01 7.44 -6.22
CA ASN A 145 -32.92 6.59 -5.45
C ASN A 145 -32.27 5.25 -5.06
N ALA A 146 -31.02 5.33 -4.59
CA ALA A 146 -30.18 4.18 -4.30
C ALA A 146 -29.38 4.40 -3.01
N SER A 147 -28.98 3.30 -2.36
CA SER A 147 -28.18 3.32 -1.14
C SER A 147 -26.81 2.71 -1.39
N PHE A 148 -25.76 3.49 -1.18
CA PHE A 148 -24.38 3.03 -1.16
C PHE A 148 -24.04 2.38 0.18
N SER A 149 -23.36 1.23 0.14
CA SER A 149 -22.73 0.61 1.29
C SER A 149 -21.50 -0.18 0.88
N LEU A 150 -20.53 -0.34 1.78
CA LEU A 150 -19.33 -1.16 1.51
C LEU A 150 -19.65 -2.65 1.29
N SER A 151 -20.83 -3.10 1.72
CA SER A 151 -21.26 -4.49 1.64
C SER A 151 -22.25 -4.78 0.50
N ASN A 152 -22.53 -3.82 -0.38
CA ASN A 152 -23.45 -4.01 -1.50
C ASN A 152 -22.80 -3.68 -2.85
N ASP A 153 -23.50 -4.04 -3.92
CA ASP A 153 -23.00 -3.87 -5.28
C ASP A 153 -22.94 -2.40 -5.72
N GLU A 154 -23.68 -1.49 -5.05
CA GLU A 154 -23.59 -0.04 -5.31
C GLU A 154 -22.19 0.51 -5.03
N LYS A 155 -21.38 -0.17 -4.21
CA LYS A 155 -19.95 0.14 -4.08
C LYS A 155 -19.25 0.19 -5.45
N ASN A 156 -19.67 -0.62 -6.42
CA ASN A 156 -19.02 -0.72 -7.72
C ASN A 156 -19.63 0.23 -8.77
N ASN A 157 -20.67 1.00 -8.42
CA ASN A 157 -21.32 1.94 -9.33
C ASN A 157 -20.48 3.23 -9.44
N PRO A 158 -19.93 3.57 -10.62
CA PRO A 158 -19.07 4.75 -10.79
C PRO A 158 -19.76 6.08 -10.50
N ALA A 159 -21.10 6.13 -10.53
CA ALA A 159 -21.86 7.36 -10.30
C ALA A 159 -21.65 7.97 -8.90
N TRP A 160 -21.23 7.16 -7.91
CA TRP A 160 -20.90 7.62 -6.56
C TRP A 160 -19.52 8.28 -6.44
N TYR A 161 -18.64 8.08 -7.43
CA TYR A 161 -17.23 8.44 -7.35
C TYR A 161 -16.95 9.64 -8.25
N LEU A 162 -17.03 10.84 -7.68
CA LEU A 162 -16.80 12.08 -8.41
C LEU A 162 -15.31 12.50 -8.35
N GLY A 163 -14.96 13.53 -9.11
CA GLY A 163 -13.59 14.03 -9.20
C GLY A 163 -12.66 13.14 -10.02
N GLN A 164 -11.35 13.31 -9.81
CA GLN A 164 -10.32 12.55 -10.51
C GLN A 164 -9.28 12.03 -9.51
N PRO A 165 -9.23 10.72 -9.24
CA PRO A 165 -8.22 10.15 -8.36
C PRO A 165 -6.83 10.20 -9.01
N ILE A 166 -5.79 10.16 -8.18
CA ILE A 166 -4.40 10.31 -8.61
C ILE A 166 -3.98 9.28 -9.67
N TRP A 167 -4.49 8.05 -9.62
CA TRP A 167 -4.18 7.03 -10.62
C TRP A 167 -4.67 7.42 -12.02
N ASN A 168 -5.90 7.96 -12.15
CA ASN A 168 -6.38 8.51 -13.43
C ASN A 168 -5.50 9.69 -13.88
N THR A 169 -5.11 10.58 -12.96
CA THR A 169 -4.24 11.72 -13.26
C THR A 169 -2.88 11.28 -13.82
N VAL A 170 -2.30 10.22 -13.25
CA VAL A 170 -1.04 9.61 -13.67
C VAL A 170 -1.21 8.98 -15.07
N THR A 171 -2.25 8.18 -15.28
CA THR A 171 -2.55 7.55 -16.57
C THR A 171 -2.78 8.57 -17.69
N ASN A 172 -3.49 9.66 -17.40
CA ASN A 172 -3.71 10.77 -18.36
C ASN A 172 -2.41 11.48 -18.78
N GLN A 173 -1.34 11.36 -18.00
CA GLN A 173 0.00 11.90 -18.31
C GLN A 173 0.92 10.86 -18.97
N GLY A 174 0.37 9.72 -19.41
CA GLY A 174 1.12 8.65 -20.07
C GLY A 174 1.99 7.83 -19.13
N LEU A 175 1.63 7.80 -17.84
CA LEU A 175 2.35 7.11 -16.78
C LEU A 175 1.53 5.95 -16.22
N LYS A 176 2.19 4.95 -15.63
CA LYS A 176 1.54 3.76 -15.08
C LYS A 176 1.31 3.86 -13.57
N SER A 177 0.13 3.45 -13.13
CA SER A 177 -0.27 3.41 -11.74
C SER A 177 -0.67 2.00 -11.31
N GLY A 178 -0.40 1.65 -10.05
CA GLY A 178 -0.91 0.41 -9.49
C GLY A 178 -1.42 0.54 -8.07
N THR A 179 -2.47 -0.21 -7.76
CA THR A 179 -3.22 -0.06 -6.52
C THR A 179 -3.48 -1.42 -5.88
N PHE A 180 -3.03 -1.59 -4.63
CA PHE A 180 -3.37 -2.73 -3.81
C PHE A 180 -4.35 -2.27 -2.71
N PHE A 181 -5.64 -2.38 -3.02
CA PHE A 181 -6.79 -2.17 -2.12
C PHE A 181 -7.18 -0.73 -1.74
N TRP A 182 -7.06 0.27 -2.62
CA TRP A 182 -7.53 1.62 -2.28
C TRP A 182 -9.03 1.83 -2.57
N PRO A 183 -9.81 2.53 -1.70
CA PRO A 183 -11.21 2.88 -2.00
C PRO A 183 -11.37 3.60 -3.35
N GLY A 184 -12.19 3.03 -4.23
CA GLY A 184 -12.41 3.52 -5.60
C GLY A 184 -11.44 2.98 -6.65
N SER A 185 -10.34 2.31 -6.26
CA SER A 185 -9.39 1.76 -7.24
C SER A 185 -9.90 0.53 -8.00
N ASP A 186 -10.90 -0.16 -7.43
CA ASP A 186 -11.62 -1.28 -8.05
C ASP A 186 -12.91 -0.84 -8.75
N VAL A 187 -13.07 0.47 -9.02
CA VAL A 187 -14.23 1.06 -9.70
C VAL A 187 -13.78 1.79 -10.97
N LYS A 188 -14.61 1.70 -12.03
CA LYS A 188 -14.32 2.29 -13.35
C LYS A 188 -14.62 3.80 -13.38
N ILE A 189 -13.80 4.59 -12.68
CA ILE A 189 -13.97 6.04 -12.53
C ILE A 189 -13.46 6.76 -13.79
N ASN A 190 -14.28 7.64 -14.37
CA ASN A 190 -14.00 8.31 -15.66
C ASN A 190 -13.55 7.33 -16.75
N GLU A 191 -14.25 6.20 -16.85
CA GLU A 191 -14.02 5.13 -17.83
C GLU A 191 -12.69 4.37 -17.71
N SER A 192 -11.88 4.64 -16.68
CA SER A 192 -10.57 4.01 -16.49
C SER A 192 -10.42 3.33 -15.12
N PHE A 193 -9.53 2.34 -15.08
CA PHE A 193 -8.97 1.75 -13.86
C PHE A 193 -7.48 2.12 -13.77
N PRO A 194 -6.83 1.94 -12.61
CA PRO A 194 -5.37 1.85 -12.55
C PRO A 194 -4.85 0.76 -13.50
N ASP A 195 -3.63 0.93 -14.02
CA ASP A 195 -3.01 -0.04 -14.94
C ASP A 195 -2.91 -1.45 -14.32
N ILE A 196 -2.64 -1.49 -13.00
CA ILE A 196 -2.65 -2.73 -12.22
C ILE A 196 -3.46 -2.48 -10.95
N TYR A 197 -4.55 -3.21 -10.73
CA TYR A 197 -5.32 -3.12 -9.50
C TYR A 197 -5.71 -4.49 -8.95
N LYS A 198 -6.04 -4.54 -7.66
CA LYS A 198 -6.57 -5.72 -6.99
C LYS A 198 -7.96 -5.42 -6.44
N PRO A 199 -9.00 -6.18 -6.83
CA PRO A 199 -10.30 -6.12 -6.17
C PRO A 199 -10.15 -6.34 -4.68
N TYR A 200 -10.85 -5.57 -3.84
CA TYR A 200 -10.69 -5.66 -2.40
C TYR A 200 -11.03 -7.07 -1.87
N ASP A 201 -10.07 -7.68 -1.18
CA ASP A 201 -10.24 -8.92 -0.44
C ASP A 201 -9.55 -8.78 0.93
N GLY A 202 -10.38 -8.72 1.98
CA GLY A 202 -9.91 -8.52 3.35
C GLY A 202 -9.11 -9.70 3.92
N ASP A 203 -9.21 -10.88 3.29
CA ASP A 203 -8.58 -12.11 3.77
C ASP A 203 -7.15 -12.28 3.22
N VAL A 204 -6.74 -11.44 2.26
CA VAL A 204 -5.35 -11.43 1.74
C VAL A 204 -4.38 -10.94 2.83
N PRO A 205 -3.37 -11.75 3.21
CA PRO A 205 -2.37 -11.40 4.22
C PRO A 205 -1.57 -10.15 3.85
N PHE A 206 -1.12 -9.38 4.85
CA PHE A 206 -0.39 -8.13 4.61
C PHE A 206 0.93 -8.34 3.86
N GLU A 207 1.62 -9.44 4.16
CA GLU A 207 2.87 -9.85 3.52
C GLU A 207 2.66 -10.02 2.02
N GLU A 208 1.57 -10.67 1.61
CA GLU A 208 1.25 -10.85 0.20
C GLU A 208 1.03 -9.51 -0.52
N ARG A 209 0.42 -8.53 0.16
CA ARG A 209 0.24 -7.18 -0.38
C ARG A 209 1.59 -6.51 -0.62
N VAL A 210 2.47 -6.53 0.38
CA VAL A 210 3.82 -5.94 0.31
C VAL A 210 4.66 -6.61 -0.77
N PHE A 211 4.74 -7.95 -0.78
CA PHE A 211 5.50 -8.69 -1.80
C PHE A 211 4.98 -8.45 -3.21
N THR A 212 3.67 -8.28 -3.39
CA THR A 212 3.12 -7.94 -4.70
C THR A 212 3.58 -6.56 -5.17
N ILE A 213 3.59 -5.55 -4.29
CA ILE A 213 4.16 -4.23 -4.63
C ILE A 213 5.64 -4.34 -4.98
N LEU A 214 6.42 -5.07 -4.19
CA LEU A 214 7.86 -5.27 -4.47
C LEU A 214 8.09 -5.92 -5.84
N LYS A 215 7.26 -6.89 -6.23
CA LYS A 215 7.28 -7.48 -7.58
C LYS A 215 6.92 -6.46 -8.66
N TRP A 216 5.92 -5.60 -8.42
CA TRP A 216 5.56 -4.54 -9.37
C TRP A 216 6.69 -3.52 -9.58
N LEU A 217 7.47 -3.23 -8.53
CA LEU A 217 8.65 -2.35 -8.63
C LEU A 217 9.82 -2.98 -9.42
N GLN A 218 9.82 -4.30 -9.60
CA GLN A 218 10.80 -5.04 -10.41
C GLN A 218 10.38 -5.23 -11.87
N LEU A 219 9.18 -4.79 -12.26
CA LEU A 219 8.73 -4.89 -13.65
C LEU A 219 9.66 -4.11 -14.60
N PRO A 220 9.78 -4.55 -15.87
CA PRO A 220 10.59 -3.85 -16.86
C PRO A 220 10.08 -2.42 -17.10
N ASP A 221 10.96 -1.51 -17.54
CA ASP A 221 10.69 -0.05 -17.63
C ASP A 221 9.36 0.32 -18.29
N ASN A 222 8.96 -0.41 -19.33
CA ASN A 222 7.74 -0.19 -20.10
C ASN A 222 6.46 -0.60 -19.33
N GLU A 223 6.58 -1.39 -18.27
CA GLU A 223 5.49 -1.90 -17.45
C GLU A 223 5.56 -1.41 -16.00
N ARG A 224 6.72 -0.89 -15.58
CA ARG A 224 6.96 -0.45 -14.21
C ARG A 224 6.07 0.73 -13.83
N LEU A 225 5.53 0.63 -12.62
CA LEU A 225 4.68 1.64 -12.02
C LEU A 225 5.52 2.83 -11.56
N VAL A 226 5.07 4.05 -11.85
CA VAL A 226 5.68 5.28 -11.29
C VAL A 226 4.89 5.83 -10.11
N SER A 227 3.67 5.33 -9.88
CA SER A 227 2.88 5.57 -8.67
C SER A 227 2.25 4.27 -8.23
N ALA A 228 2.53 3.85 -7.00
CA ALA A 228 1.91 2.71 -6.35
C ALA A 228 1.16 3.18 -5.11
N VAL A 229 -0.05 2.69 -4.91
CA VAL A 229 -0.88 3.01 -3.75
C VAL A 229 -1.23 1.71 -3.04
N ILE A 230 -0.89 1.58 -1.76
CA ILE A 230 -1.17 0.41 -0.93
C ILE A 230 -2.03 0.81 0.26
N PHE A 231 -3.13 0.07 0.43
CA PHE A 231 -4.00 0.16 1.58
C PHE A 231 -3.83 -1.06 2.46
N THR A 232 -3.55 -0.82 3.73
CA THR A 232 -3.61 -1.84 4.77
C THR A 232 -4.85 -1.58 5.62
N SER A 233 -5.73 -2.57 5.67
CA SER A 233 -6.87 -2.57 6.58
C SER A 233 -6.38 -2.61 8.02
N ARG A 234 -7.18 -2.06 8.94
CA ARG A 234 -6.96 -1.95 10.40
C ARG A 234 -5.85 -2.84 10.98
N LEU A 235 -4.91 -2.21 11.68
CA LEU A 235 -3.88 -2.86 12.51
C LEU A 235 -4.43 -3.56 13.77
N THR A 236 -5.74 -3.46 14.03
CA THR A 236 -6.39 -4.19 15.12
C THR A 236 -6.92 -5.53 14.60
N PRO A 237 -6.65 -6.66 15.27
CA PRO A 237 -7.37 -7.90 14.99
C PRO A 237 -8.87 -7.62 15.00
N LYS A 238 -9.64 -8.28 14.12
CA LYS A 238 -11.08 -8.44 14.34
C LYS A 238 -11.21 -9.06 15.73
N LEU A 239 -11.50 -8.26 16.76
CA LEU A 239 -12.08 -8.79 17.99
C LEU A 239 -13.44 -9.33 17.57
N SER A 240 -13.47 -10.62 17.25
CA SER A 240 -14.71 -11.36 17.09
C SER A 240 -15.48 -11.20 18.39
N LYS A 241 -16.64 -10.54 18.32
CA LYS A 241 -17.70 -10.80 19.28
C LYS A 241 -18.31 -12.15 18.99
#